data_AF-A0A4V1ZZB9-F1
#
_entry.id   AF-A0A4V1ZZB9-F1
#
_cell.length_a   1.000
_cell.length_b   1.000
_cell.length_c   1.000
_cell.angle_alpha   90.00
_cell.angle_beta   90.00
_cell.angle_gamma   90.00
#
_symmetry.space_group_name_H-M   'P 1'
#
loop_
_entity.id
_entity.type
_entity.pdbx_description
1 polymer ?
#
loop_
_entity_poly.entity_id
_entity_poly.type
_entity_poly.pdbx_seq_one_letter_code
_entity_poly.pdbx_strand_id
1 'polypeptide(L)'
;MKTPPNYDKFPHVVVEAENTSCVTGWHTITAKLNEAITSGKKLVGIETYQGVLNDELVDNLKTNLSHSVWIDAADALKDEDEIRKMTYPDVTDDRIFGYLTRLNVEDYLDKNKIERLQEKAKNTGGVVVIYGIGASLILPNFDLLVYADMARWEIQLRMRKKLVNNIGITNNQEEFSIQYKRAFFVDWRACDRLKKKLFNKIDFVLDTNAAGNPKMITGDAALSGYRQTVSQPFRVVPFFDPGPWGGQWMKEVCDLDRDTVNFAWCFDGVPEENSL
;
A
#
# COMPACT_ATOMS: atom_id res chain seq x y z
N MET A 1 -44.10 5.99 -1.24
CA MET A 1 -43.10 5.30 -0.40
C MET A 1 -41.76 5.46 -1.11
N LYS A 2 -40.74 6.05 -0.47
CA LYS A 2 -39.37 6.01 -1.03
C LYS A 2 -38.87 4.58 -0.88
N THR A 3 -38.42 3.97 -1.96
CA THR A 3 -37.78 2.65 -1.94
C THR A 3 -36.56 2.73 -1.02
N PRO A 4 -36.35 1.76 -0.12
CA PRO A 4 -35.13 1.76 0.69
C PRO A 4 -33.89 1.70 -0.22
N PRO A 5 -32.77 2.32 0.20
CA PRO A 5 -31.49 2.22 -0.51
C PRO A 5 -31.16 0.74 -0.75
N ASN A 6 -30.90 0.36 -2.00
CA ASN A 6 -30.59 -1.02 -2.38
C ASN A 6 -29.18 -1.16 -2.99
N TYR A 7 -28.39 -0.09 -2.93
CA TYR A 7 -27.04 -0.09 -3.46
C TYR A 7 -26.07 -0.71 -2.46
N ASP A 8 -25.39 -1.78 -2.87
CA ASP A 8 -24.32 -2.38 -2.08
C ASP A 8 -23.03 -1.56 -2.22
N LYS A 9 -22.65 -0.90 -1.11
CA LYS A 9 -21.44 -0.08 -0.95
C LYS A 9 -20.19 -0.91 -0.64
N PHE A 10 -20.35 -2.17 -0.22
CA PHE A 10 -19.26 -3.04 0.21
C PHE A 10 -19.40 -4.42 -0.43
N PRO A 11 -19.48 -4.48 -1.78
CA PRO A 11 -19.48 -5.76 -2.46
C PRO A 11 -18.19 -6.50 -2.10
N HIS A 12 -18.31 -7.81 -1.94
CA HIS A 12 -17.19 -8.66 -1.59
C HIS A 12 -17.42 -10.06 -2.16
N VAL A 13 -16.33 -10.79 -2.35
CA VAL A 13 -16.36 -12.22 -2.65
C VAL A 13 -16.08 -12.99 -1.36
N VAL A 14 -16.98 -13.90 -1.01
CA VAL A 14 -16.81 -14.75 0.18
C VAL A 14 -15.84 -15.88 -0.15
N VAL A 15 -14.72 -15.95 0.57
CA VAL A 15 -13.69 -16.98 0.42
C VAL A 15 -13.80 -17.98 1.58
N GLU A 16 -14.60 -19.03 1.40
CA GLU A 16 -14.97 -19.96 2.49
C GLU A 16 -13.82 -20.84 2.98
N ALA A 17 -12.90 -21.24 2.09
CA ALA A 17 -11.83 -22.19 2.40
C ALA A 17 -10.76 -21.66 3.38
N GLU A 18 -10.68 -20.33 3.55
CA GLU A 18 -9.59 -19.64 4.28
C GLU A 18 -10.14 -18.64 5.31
N ASN A 19 -11.44 -18.67 5.62
CA ASN A 19 -12.10 -17.67 6.47
C ASN A 19 -11.60 -17.68 7.95
N THR A 20 -10.72 -18.61 8.31
CA THR A 20 -10.13 -18.72 9.66
C THR A 20 -8.74 -18.11 9.79
N SER A 21 -8.08 -17.70 8.70
CA SER A 21 -6.69 -17.21 8.74
C SER A 21 -6.56 -15.69 8.89
N CYS A 22 -7.66 -14.95 8.83
CA CYS A 22 -7.67 -13.49 8.95
C CYS A 22 -7.50 -13.07 10.41
N VAL A 23 -6.50 -12.22 10.67
CA VAL A 23 -6.29 -11.57 11.97
C VAL A 23 -6.49 -10.07 11.84
N THR A 24 -7.03 -9.44 12.87
CA THR A 24 -7.42 -8.02 12.85
C THR A 24 -6.85 -7.26 14.04
N GLY A 25 -6.32 -6.07 13.77
CA GLY A 25 -5.74 -5.18 14.79
C GLY A 25 -4.27 -5.49 15.11
N TRP A 26 -3.52 -4.44 15.47
CA TRP A 26 -2.07 -4.49 15.65
C TRP A 26 -1.60 -5.53 16.67
N HIS A 27 -2.34 -5.72 17.77
CA HIS A 27 -1.97 -6.68 18.81
C HIS A 27 -1.95 -8.13 18.29
N THR A 28 -3.00 -8.55 17.57
CA THR A 28 -3.08 -9.92 17.04
C THR A 28 -2.13 -10.13 15.87
N ILE A 29 -1.95 -9.11 15.02
CA ILE A 29 -1.02 -9.13 13.89
C ILE A 29 0.42 -9.30 14.37
N THR A 30 0.86 -8.49 15.34
CA THR A 30 2.24 -8.56 15.83
C THR A 30 2.51 -9.84 16.62
N ALA A 31 1.53 -10.36 17.37
CA ALA A 31 1.61 -11.70 17.96
C ALA A 31 1.80 -12.78 16.89
N LYS A 32 1.00 -12.73 15.81
CA LYS A 32 1.08 -13.71 14.72
C LYS A 32 2.41 -13.66 13.98
N LEU A 33 2.92 -12.46 13.73
CA LEU A 33 4.24 -12.27 13.10
C LEU A 33 5.37 -12.77 14.01
N ASN A 34 5.29 -12.52 15.32
CA ASN A 34 6.27 -13.05 16.28
C ASN A 34 6.27 -14.60 16.34
N GLU A 35 5.11 -15.25 16.17
CA GLU A 35 5.07 -16.73 16.03
C GLU A 35 5.82 -17.22 14.79
N ALA A 36 5.72 -16.49 13.68
CA ALA A 36 6.41 -16.81 12.42
C ALA A 36 7.92 -16.48 12.47
N ILE A 37 8.30 -15.54 13.33
CA ILE A 37 9.69 -15.20 13.62
C ILE A 37 10.23 -16.22 14.64
N THR A 38 10.78 -17.33 14.12
CA THR A 38 11.38 -18.38 14.95
C THR A 38 12.71 -17.97 15.58
N SER A 39 13.20 -18.75 16.54
CA SER A 39 14.54 -18.57 17.10
C SER A 39 15.64 -18.76 16.05
N GLY A 40 16.73 -18.01 16.17
CA GLY A 40 17.87 -18.05 15.26
C GLY A 40 17.98 -16.80 14.37
N LYS A 41 18.79 -16.88 13.32
CA LYS A 41 18.91 -15.80 12.35
C LYS A 41 17.70 -15.84 11.43
N LYS A 42 16.97 -14.73 11.33
CA LYS A 42 15.78 -14.58 10.48
C LYS A 42 15.84 -13.24 9.76
N LEU A 43 15.69 -13.27 8.44
CA LEU A 43 15.64 -12.10 7.58
C LEU A 43 14.17 -11.81 7.24
N VAL A 44 13.62 -10.74 7.81
CA VAL A 44 12.22 -10.35 7.66
C VAL A 44 12.15 -9.11 6.77
N GLY A 45 11.49 -9.25 5.63
CA GLY A 45 11.12 -8.12 4.78
C GLY A 45 9.71 -7.65 5.10
N ILE A 46 9.54 -6.37 5.42
CA ILE A 46 8.24 -5.70 5.49
C ILE A 46 8.22 -4.70 4.34
N GLU A 47 7.78 -5.20 3.18
CA GLU A 47 7.65 -4.40 1.96
C GLU A 47 6.36 -3.58 2.05
N THR A 48 6.43 -2.31 1.68
CA THR A 48 5.26 -1.42 1.71
C THR A 48 4.95 -0.88 0.33
N TYR A 49 3.67 -0.71 0.03
CA TYR A 49 3.25 0.07 -1.13
C TYR A 49 3.32 1.57 -0.82
N GLN A 50 3.40 2.42 -1.85
CA GLN A 50 3.38 3.87 -1.67
C GLN A 50 2.04 4.30 -1.03
N GLY A 51 2.08 5.19 -0.03
CA GLY A 51 0.88 5.71 0.62
C GLY A 51 0.46 5.03 1.94
N VAL A 52 1.22 4.04 2.42
CA VAL A 52 1.10 3.59 3.81
C VAL A 52 1.36 4.73 4.80
N LEU A 53 0.68 4.70 5.95
CA LEU A 53 0.97 5.61 7.06
C LEU A 53 2.19 5.07 7.81
N ASN A 54 3.38 5.52 7.41
CA ASN A 54 4.64 5.01 7.97
C ASN A 54 4.70 5.12 9.49
N ASP A 55 4.26 6.24 10.07
CA ASP A 55 4.26 6.44 11.53
C ASP A 55 3.43 5.35 12.23
N GLU A 56 2.23 5.05 11.73
CA GLU A 56 1.37 3.99 12.29
C GLU A 56 2.03 2.61 12.19
N LEU A 57 2.57 2.26 11.03
CA LEU A 57 3.19 0.95 10.80
C LEU A 57 4.45 0.78 11.64
N VAL A 58 5.33 1.79 11.66
CA VAL A 58 6.57 1.75 12.44
C VAL A 58 6.26 1.70 13.93
N ASP A 59 5.36 2.55 14.44
CA ASP A 59 5.01 2.58 15.87
C ASP A 59 4.47 1.23 16.35
N ASN A 60 3.67 0.54 15.53
CA ASN A 60 3.10 -0.75 15.90
C ASN A 60 4.04 -1.93 15.63
N LEU A 61 4.69 -2.00 14.47
CA LEU A 61 5.52 -3.14 14.08
C LEU A 61 6.89 -3.08 14.76
N LYS A 62 7.57 -1.94 14.72
CA LYS A 62 8.91 -1.81 15.33
C LYS A 62 8.85 -2.00 16.84
N THR A 63 7.82 -1.51 17.50
CA THR A 63 7.70 -1.64 18.96
C THR A 63 7.40 -3.07 19.40
N ASN A 64 6.58 -3.81 18.64
CA ASN A 64 6.03 -5.08 19.11
C ASN A 64 6.64 -6.32 18.45
N LEU A 65 7.38 -6.20 17.34
CA LEU A 65 8.09 -7.32 16.73
C LEU A 65 9.42 -7.57 17.43
N SER A 66 9.73 -8.83 17.69
CA SER A 66 11.05 -9.23 18.17
C SER A 66 12.08 -9.06 17.06
N HIS A 67 13.00 -8.11 17.23
CA HIS A 67 14.05 -7.85 16.25
C HIS A 67 15.36 -7.46 16.94
N SER A 68 16.48 -7.90 16.36
CA SER A 68 17.83 -7.53 16.77
C SER A 68 18.29 -6.24 16.08
N VAL A 69 17.80 -5.99 14.86
CA VAL A 69 18.00 -4.72 14.16
C VAL A 69 16.79 -4.40 13.28
N TRP A 70 16.44 -3.12 13.24
CA TRP A 70 15.48 -2.53 12.31
C TRP A 70 16.23 -1.64 11.33
N ILE A 71 16.03 -1.87 10.03
CA ILE A 71 16.62 -1.09 8.95
C ILE A 71 15.49 -0.48 8.13
N ASP A 72 15.57 0.83 7.89
CA ASP A 72 14.64 1.52 7.01
C ASP A 72 15.14 1.42 5.57
N ALA A 73 14.30 0.95 4.65
CA ALA A 73 14.63 0.90 3.23
C ALA A 73 14.77 2.31 2.63
N ALA A 74 14.17 3.33 3.24
CA ALA A 74 14.34 4.72 2.83
C ALA A 74 15.80 5.18 2.94
N ASP A 75 16.61 4.58 3.85
CA ASP A 75 18.04 4.87 3.97
C ASP A 75 18.83 4.43 2.71
N ALA A 76 18.25 3.61 1.84
CA ALA A 76 18.82 3.23 0.56
C ALA A 76 18.41 4.13 -0.61
N LEU A 77 17.45 5.03 -0.45
CA LEU A 77 17.00 5.91 -1.53
C LEU A 77 18.11 6.88 -1.96
N LYS A 78 18.13 7.19 -3.25
CA LYS A 78 18.82 8.36 -3.79
C LYS A 78 18.30 9.62 -3.14
N ASP A 79 19.11 10.67 -3.17
CA ASP A 79 18.71 11.94 -2.58
C ASP A 79 17.56 12.56 -3.41
N GLU A 80 16.72 13.39 -2.76
CA GLU A 80 15.47 13.90 -3.34
C GLU A 80 15.69 14.59 -4.70
N ASP A 81 16.74 15.40 -4.84
CA ASP A 81 17.06 16.11 -6.09
C ASP A 81 17.38 15.14 -7.25
N GLU A 82 18.06 14.04 -6.96
CA GLU A 82 18.35 13.01 -7.97
C GLU A 82 17.05 12.30 -8.39
N ILE A 83 16.18 12.00 -7.43
CA ILE A 83 14.87 11.39 -7.70
C ILE A 83 13.98 12.35 -8.52
N ARG A 84 13.95 13.65 -8.19
CA ARG A 84 13.25 14.68 -8.97
C ARG A 84 13.78 14.73 -10.40
N LYS A 85 15.10 14.82 -10.59
CA LYS A 85 15.73 14.85 -11.91
C LYS A 85 15.46 13.58 -12.72
N MET A 86 15.55 12.41 -12.09
CA MET A 86 15.35 11.11 -12.73
C MET A 86 13.93 10.91 -13.23
N THR A 87 12.95 11.38 -12.45
CA THR A 87 11.52 11.21 -12.76
C THR A 87 10.93 12.35 -13.59
N TYR A 88 11.60 13.49 -13.66
CA TYR A 88 11.15 14.67 -14.41
C TYR A 88 10.77 14.38 -15.88
N PRO A 89 11.50 13.55 -16.65
CA PRO A 89 11.10 13.21 -18.02
C PRO A 89 9.71 12.58 -18.13
N ASP A 90 9.25 11.89 -17.09
CA ASP A 90 7.93 11.27 -17.01
C ASP A 90 6.89 12.17 -16.34
N VAL A 91 7.29 12.97 -15.33
CA VAL A 91 6.38 13.92 -14.68
C VAL A 91 6.11 15.11 -15.60
N THR A 92 7.12 15.80 -16.13
CA THR A 92 7.02 17.00 -16.99
C THR A 92 6.33 18.21 -16.35
N ASP A 93 6.50 19.38 -16.97
CA ASP A 93 5.89 20.66 -16.56
C ASP A 93 4.41 20.79 -16.94
N ASP A 94 3.86 19.86 -17.73
CA ASP A 94 2.42 19.89 -18.02
C ASP A 94 1.63 19.80 -16.70
N ARG A 95 0.49 20.48 -16.59
CA ARG A 95 -0.23 20.50 -15.30
C ARG A 95 -0.89 19.15 -14.97
N ILE A 96 -1.27 18.39 -15.99
CA ILE A 96 -2.16 17.23 -15.87
C ILE A 96 -1.46 15.96 -16.37
N PHE A 97 -0.82 16.04 -17.54
CA PHE A 97 -0.30 14.88 -18.24
C PHE A 97 1.18 14.62 -17.94
N GLY A 98 1.53 13.35 -17.92
CA GLY A 98 2.90 12.85 -17.88
C GLY A 98 3.03 11.62 -18.78
N TYR A 99 4.17 10.94 -18.69
CA TYR A 99 4.43 9.68 -19.38
C TYR A 99 4.48 8.54 -18.37
N LEU A 100 3.92 7.38 -18.74
CA LEU A 100 4.02 6.19 -17.89
C LEU A 100 5.48 5.75 -17.80
N THR A 101 6.03 5.81 -16.59
CA THR A 101 7.45 5.57 -16.38
C THR A 101 7.85 4.13 -16.69
N ARG A 102 9.08 3.99 -17.20
CA ARG A 102 9.80 2.72 -17.30
C ARG A 102 10.66 2.41 -16.06
N LEU A 103 10.78 3.36 -15.13
CA LEU A 103 11.59 3.24 -13.91
C LEU A 103 11.03 2.21 -12.95
N ASN A 104 11.87 1.43 -12.32
CA ASN A 104 11.52 0.46 -11.29
C ASN A 104 11.93 0.99 -9.91
N VAL A 105 11.45 0.37 -8.83
CA VAL A 105 11.85 0.77 -7.47
C VAL A 105 13.37 0.69 -7.30
N GLU A 106 14.01 -0.27 -7.95
CA GLU A 106 15.47 -0.42 -8.05
C GLU A 106 16.17 0.88 -8.53
N ASP A 107 15.54 1.64 -9.44
CA ASP A 107 16.10 2.88 -9.96
C ASP A 107 16.08 4.02 -8.94
N TYR A 108 15.25 3.94 -7.89
CA TYR A 108 15.22 4.93 -6.81
C TYR A 108 16.31 4.69 -5.76
N LEU A 109 16.96 3.53 -5.77
CA LEU A 109 17.92 3.15 -4.74
C LEU A 109 19.37 3.45 -5.16
N ASP A 110 20.18 3.91 -4.21
CA ASP A 110 21.61 4.07 -4.38
C ASP A 110 22.32 2.76 -4.04
N LYS A 111 23.14 2.27 -4.98
CA LYS A 111 23.84 0.99 -4.85
C LYS A 111 24.77 0.94 -3.64
N ASN A 112 25.49 2.01 -3.34
CA ASN A 112 26.40 2.04 -2.20
C ASN A 112 25.63 2.06 -0.87
N LYS A 113 24.48 2.75 -0.82
CA LYS A 113 23.59 2.71 0.35
C LYS A 113 23.03 1.30 0.55
N ILE A 114 22.58 0.62 -0.51
CA ILE A 114 22.13 -0.79 -0.44
C ILE A 114 23.22 -1.70 0.14
N GLU A 115 24.43 -1.67 -0.41
CA GLU A 115 25.54 -2.53 0.02
C GLU A 115 25.84 -2.36 1.52
N ARG A 116 25.82 -1.11 2.02
CA ARG A 116 25.99 -0.83 3.46
C ARG A 116 24.88 -1.43 4.32
N LEU A 117 23.62 -1.33 3.89
CA LEU A 117 22.50 -1.92 4.62
C LEU A 117 22.55 -3.46 4.60
N GLN A 118 22.96 -4.04 3.48
CA GLN A 118 23.18 -5.48 3.34
C GLN A 118 24.30 -5.99 4.26
N GLU A 119 25.41 -5.27 4.35
CA GLU A 119 26.49 -5.60 5.30
C GLU A 119 26.01 -5.52 6.75
N LYS A 120 25.25 -4.47 7.11
CA LYS A 120 24.64 -4.33 8.44
C LYS A 120 23.73 -5.52 8.77
N ALA A 121 22.86 -5.91 7.84
CA ALA A 121 22.00 -7.09 7.97
C ALA A 121 22.80 -8.40 8.10
N LYS A 122 23.86 -8.56 7.29
CA LYS A 122 24.72 -9.76 7.32
C LYS A 122 25.46 -9.91 8.64
N ASN A 123 25.99 -8.80 9.17
CA ASN A 123 26.78 -8.79 10.41
C ASN A 123 25.91 -8.83 11.68
N THR A 124 24.60 -8.67 11.55
CA THR A 124 23.68 -8.80 12.67
C THR A 124 23.29 -10.27 12.88
N GLY A 125 23.44 -10.75 14.12
CA GLY A 125 22.87 -12.02 14.58
C GLY A 125 21.41 -11.84 15.00
N GLY A 126 20.64 -12.94 15.02
CA GLY A 126 19.22 -12.89 15.38
C GLY A 126 18.33 -12.36 14.25
N VAL A 127 17.26 -11.65 14.61
CA VAL A 127 16.21 -11.25 13.67
C VAL A 127 16.54 -9.87 13.08
N VAL A 128 16.61 -9.79 11.76
CA VAL A 128 16.83 -8.56 11.00
C VAL A 128 15.52 -8.20 10.32
N VAL A 129 14.98 -7.03 10.62
CA VAL A 129 13.81 -6.49 9.92
C VAL A 129 14.25 -5.37 8.99
N ILE A 130 13.88 -5.46 7.71
CA ILE A 130 13.96 -4.33 6.78
C ILE A 130 12.54 -3.90 6.43
N TYR A 131 12.27 -2.62 6.60
CA TYR A 131 10.95 -2.03 6.45
C TYR A 131 10.93 -0.96 5.37
N GLY A 132 9.90 -0.96 4.53
CA GLY A 132 9.61 0.13 3.60
C GLY A 132 9.68 -0.27 2.13
N ILE A 133 9.54 0.72 1.26
CA ILE A 133 9.56 0.56 -0.20
C ILE A 133 10.96 0.11 -0.63
N GLY A 134 11.05 -1.05 -1.27
CA GLY A 134 12.30 -1.67 -1.70
C GLY A 134 12.97 -2.54 -0.64
N ALA A 135 12.31 -2.83 0.49
CA ALA A 135 12.85 -3.74 1.51
C ALA A 135 13.28 -5.10 0.93
N SER A 136 12.48 -5.65 0.02
CA SER A 136 12.77 -6.91 -0.68
C SER A 136 13.94 -6.83 -1.67
N LEU A 137 14.31 -5.62 -2.11
CA LEU A 137 15.45 -5.39 -3.00
C LEU A 137 16.76 -5.29 -2.20
N ILE A 138 16.70 -4.79 -0.97
CA ILE A 138 17.83 -4.76 -0.05
C ILE A 138 18.12 -6.17 0.48
N LEU A 139 17.08 -6.95 0.82
CA LEU A 139 17.20 -8.37 1.18
C LEU A 139 16.53 -9.27 0.15
N PRO A 140 17.20 -9.68 -0.94
CA PRO A 140 16.59 -10.53 -1.95
C PRO A 140 16.29 -11.97 -1.46
N ASN A 141 16.95 -12.40 -0.38
CA ASN A 141 16.77 -13.70 0.27
C ASN A 141 16.18 -13.50 1.67
N PHE A 142 14.89 -13.21 1.75
CA PHE A 142 14.15 -13.13 3.01
C PHE A 142 13.62 -14.51 3.43
N ASP A 143 13.50 -14.73 4.74
CA ASP A 143 12.89 -15.92 5.34
C ASP A 143 11.41 -15.72 5.68
N LEU A 144 10.95 -14.46 5.66
CA LEU A 144 9.57 -14.04 5.86
C LEU A 144 9.34 -12.71 5.13
N LEU A 145 8.28 -12.62 4.31
CA LEU A 145 7.86 -11.41 3.62
C LEU A 145 6.43 -11.02 4.02
N VAL A 146 6.32 -9.85 4.64
CA VAL A 146 5.05 -9.15 4.87
C VAL A 146 4.92 -8.06 3.82
N TYR A 147 3.77 -7.98 3.14
CA TYR A 147 3.47 -6.95 2.16
C TYR A 147 2.32 -6.06 2.64
N ALA A 148 2.61 -4.81 2.98
CA ALA A 148 1.63 -3.84 3.45
C ALA A 148 1.10 -2.97 2.29
N ASP A 149 -0.21 -2.95 2.09
CA ASP A 149 -0.83 -2.27 0.95
C ASP A 149 -2.22 -1.72 1.26
N MET A 150 -2.79 -0.97 0.29
CA MET A 150 -4.16 -0.53 0.25
C MET A 150 -4.67 -0.26 -1.17
N ALA A 151 -5.98 -0.06 -1.28
CA ALA A 151 -6.58 0.54 -2.47
C ALA A 151 -6.03 1.96 -2.72
N ARG A 152 -5.79 2.33 -3.98
CA ARG A 152 -5.24 3.65 -4.31
C ARG A 152 -6.19 4.79 -4.02
N TRP A 153 -7.49 4.52 -3.96
CA TRP A 153 -8.45 5.50 -3.45
C TRP A 153 -8.08 6.00 -2.05
N GLU A 154 -7.63 5.10 -1.17
CA GLU A 154 -7.18 5.49 0.18
C GLU A 154 -5.89 6.32 0.13
N ILE A 155 -4.96 6.00 -0.78
CA ILE A 155 -3.76 6.82 -1.02
C ILE A 155 -4.16 8.25 -1.40
N GLN A 156 -5.13 8.40 -2.31
CA GLN A 156 -5.62 9.73 -2.72
C GLN A 156 -6.23 10.50 -1.55
N LEU A 157 -7.03 9.85 -0.71
CA LEU A 157 -7.60 10.46 0.50
C LEU A 157 -6.49 10.91 1.46
N ARG A 158 -5.42 10.13 1.62
CA ARG A 158 -4.27 10.49 2.45
C ARG A 158 -3.47 11.66 1.88
N MET A 159 -3.29 11.72 0.56
CA MET A 159 -2.66 12.88 -0.11
C MET A 159 -3.47 14.15 0.11
N ARG A 160 -4.81 14.09 -0.03
CA ARG A 160 -5.71 15.23 0.24
C ARG A 160 -5.63 15.71 1.70
N LYS A 161 -5.38 14.78 2.63
CA LYS A 161 -5.15 15.06 4.06
C LYS A 161 -3.69 15.42 4.38
N LYS A 162 -2.79 15.48 3.39
CA LYS A 162 -1.35 15.77 3.55
C LYS A 162 -0.60 14.79 4.46
N LEU A 163 -1.06 13.54 4.52
CA LEU A 163 -0.52 12.50 5.42
C LEU A 163 0.59 11.66 4.80
N VAL A 164 0.76 11.72 3.48
CA VAL A 164 1.69 10.85 2.75
C VAL A 164 2.49 11.65 1.73
N ASN A 165 3.57 11.04 1.26
CA ASN A 165 4.52 11.58 0.32
C ASN A 165 4.65 10.64 -0.89
N ASN A 166 5.13 11.18 -2.02
CA ASN A 166 5.61 10.36 -3.14
C ASN A 166 6.96 9.69 -2.80
N ILE A 167 7.35 8.67 -3.57
CA ILE A 167 8.58 7.89 -3.28
C ILE A 167 9.80 8.82 -3.29
N GLY A 168 10.49 8.86 -2.15
CA GLY A 168 11.74 9.60 -1.94
C GLY A 168 11.62 11.12 -2.11
N ILE A 169 10.42 11.67 -2.00
CA ILE A 169 10.16 13.11 -2.10
C ILE A 169 9.32 13.58 -0.93
N THR A 170 9.74 14.65 -0.26
CA THR A 170 8.92 15.32 0.75
C THR A 170 7.98 16.33 0.08
N ASN A 171 6.77 15.91 -0.27
CA ASN A 171 5.80 16.75 -0.98
C ASN A 171 4.35 16.68 -0.47
N ASN A 172 4.13 16.25 0.77
CA ASN A 172 2.81 16.25 1.38
C ASN A 172 2.16 17.65 1.45
N GLN A 173 2.95 18.73 1.36
CA GLN A 173 2.46 20.10 1.31
C GLN A 173 2.15 20.61 -0.10
N GLU A 174 2.57 19.91 -1.15
CA GLU A 174 2.21 20.23 -2.53
C GLU A 174 0.71 19.96 -2.78
N GLU A 175 0.15 20.60 -3.80
CA GLU A 175 -1.22 20.37 -4.25
C GLU A 175 -1.48 18.88 -4.53
N PHE A 176 -2.67 18.39 -4.17
CA PHE A 176 -3.06 16.99 -4.39
C PHE A 176 -2.85 16.55 -5.84
N SER A 177 -3.15 17.42 -6.80
CA SER A 177 -3.00 17.13 -8.24
C SER A 177 -1.54 16.86 -8.64
N ILE A 178 -0.57 17.50 -7.99
CA ILE A 178 0.86 17.29 -8.26
C ILE A 178 1.28 15.92 -7.70
N GLN A 179 0.88 15.62 -6.46
CA GLN A 179 1.15 14.33 -5.82
C GLN A 179 0.52 13.16 -6.60
N TYR A 180 -0.76 13.31 -6.97
CA TYR A 180 -1.51 12.32 -7.73
C TYR A 180 -0.90 12.07 -9.11
N LYS A 181 -0.56 13.15 -9.84
CA LYS A 181 0.09 13.04 -11.15
C LYS A 181 1.38 12.22 -11.04
N ARG A 182 2.23 12.54 -10.07
CA ARG A 182 3.48 11.81 -9.85
C ARG A 182 3.24 10.35 -9.47
N ALA A 183 2.25 10.09 -8.61
CA ALA A 183 1.89 8.75 -8.20
C ALA A 183 1.39 7.90 -9.38
N PHE A 184 0.48 8.47 -10.18
CA PHE A 184 -0.15 7.79 -11.30
C PHE A 184 0.85 7.42 -12.40
N PHE A 185 1.63 8.40 -12.88
CA PHE A 185 2.55 8.21 -14.00
C PHE A 185 3.84 7.50 -13.59
N VAL A 186 4.27 7.64 -12.32
CA VAL A 186 5.58 7.18 -11.87
C VAL A 186 5.49 6.14 -10.75
N ASP A 187 5.18 6.58 -9.52
CA ASP A 187 5.40 5.75 -8.32
C ASP A 187 4.61 4.44 -8.35
N TRP A 188 3.32 4.50 -8.68
CA TRP A 188 2.47 3.30 -8.72
C TRP A 188 2.92 2.31 -9.79
N ARG A 189 3.46 2.79 -10.92
CA ARG A 189 3.98 1.89 -11.96
C ARG A 189 5.22 1.14 -11.46
N ALA A 190 6.10 1.83 -10.73
CA ALA A 190 7.27 1.22 -10.13
C ALA A 190 6.88 0.20 -9.04
N CYS A 191 5.99 0.59 -8.10
CA CYS A 191 5.50 -0.30 -7.05
C CYS A 191 4.75 -1.51 -7.59
N ASP A 192 3.87 -1.35 -8.60
CA ASP A 192 3.13 -2.45 -9.23
C ASP A 192 4.09 -3.50 -9.82
N ARG A 193 5.16 -3.05 -10.50
CA ARG A 193 6.16 -3.96 -11.07
C ARG A 193 6.86 -4.76 -9.99
N LEU A 194 7.25 -4.11 -8.88
CA LEU A 194 7.84 -4.81 -7.74
C LEU A 194 6.84 -5.79 -7.09
N LYS A 195 5.60 -5.34 -6.82
CA LYS A 195 4.52 -6.17 -6.26
C LYS A 195 4.30 -7.44 -7.09
N LYS A 196 4.25 -7.32 -8.42
CA LYS A 196 4.11 -8.47 -9.33
C LYS A 196 5.26 -9.48 -9.22
N LYS A 197 6.51 -9.02 -9.03
CA LYS A 197 7.67 -9.90 -8.82
C LYS A 197 7.61 -10.63 -7.47
N LEU A 198 6.98 -10.01 -6.47
CA LEU A 198 6.90 -10.53 -5.10
C LEU A 198 5.66 -11.37 -4.84
N PHE A 199 4.62 -11.27 -5.67
CA PHE A 199 3.28 -11.79 -5.39
C PHE A 199 3.23 -13.25 -4.89
N ASN A 200 4.01 -14.14 -5.50
CA ASN A 200 4.07 -15.57 -5.13
C ASN A 200 5.06 -15.87 -3.99
N LYS A 201 5.67 -14.84 -3.40
CA LYS A 201 6.66 -14.93 -2.31
C LYS A 201 6.17 -14.26 -1.02
N ILE A 202 5.00 -13.63 -1.06
CA ILE A 202 4.43 -12.95 0.10
C ILE A 202 3.91 -14.01 1.07
N ASP A 203 4.41 -14.02 2.30
CA ASP A 203 3.90 -14.90 3.34
C ASP A 203 2.64 -14.32 4.00
N PHE A 204 2.61 -12.99 4.17
CA PHE A 204 1.47 -12.27 4.73
C PHE A 204 1.15 -10.99 3.95
N VAL A 205 -0.13 -10.81 3.62
CA VAL A 205 -0.67 -9.56 3.07
C VAL A 205 -1.29 -8.78 4.23
N LEU A 206 -0.77 -7.58 4.47
CA LEU A 206 -1.23 -6.66 5.50
C LEU A 206 -2.08 -5.56 4.83
N ASP A 207 -3.38 -5.62 5.00
CA ASP A 207 -4.33 -4.58 4.60
C ASP A 207 -4.24 -3.41 5.57
N THR A 208 -3.88 -2.25 5.01
CA THR A 208 -3.71 -0.99 5.73
C THR A 208 -4.71 0.09 5.28
N ASN A 209 -5.79 -0.27 4.57
CA ASN A 209 -6.82 0.65 4.11
C ASN A 209 -7.40 1.48 5.27
N ALA A 210 -7.75 0.83 6.39
CA ALA A 210 -8.37 1.48 7.54
C ALA A 210 -7.32 1.79 8.63
N ALA A 211 -6.96 3.06 8.79
CA ALA A 211 -6.07 3.51 9.86
C ALA A 211 -6.56 3.05 11.25
N GLY A 212 -5.63 2.56 12.06
CA GLY A 212 -5.89 1.98 13.40
C GLY A 212 -6.57 0.61 13.39
N ASN A 213 -7.02 0.11 12.24
CA ASN A 213 -7.78 -1.14 12.12
C ASN A 213 -7.23 -2.03 10.99
N PRO A 214 -5.93 -2.40 11.02
CA PRO A 214 -5.34 -3.25 10.00
C PRO A 214 -5.93 -4.67 10.03
N LYS A 215 -5.83 -5.35 8.90
CA LYS A 215 -6.16 -6.78 8.78
C LYS A 215 -5.01 -7.49 8.10
N MET A 216 -4.79 -8.75 8.42
CA MET A 216 -3.73 -9.54 7.80
C MET A 216 -4.22 -10.94 7.49
N ILE A 217 -3.86 -11.42 6.30
CA ILE A 217 -4.09 -12.79 5.83
C ILE A 217 -2.77 -13.38 5.34
N THR A 218 -2.70 -14.70 5.22
CA THR A 218 -1.57 -15.35 4.54
C THR A 218 -1.57 -15.02 3.05
N GLY A 219 -0.41 -15.07 2.41
CA GLY A 219 -0.30 -14.92 0.96
C GLY A 219 -1.06 -16.03 0.20
N ASP A 220 -1.04 -17.26 0.73
CA ASP A 220 -1.82 -18.37 0.17
C ASP A 220 -3.33 -18.11 0.21
N ALA A 221 -3.85 -17.56 1.32
CA ALA A 221 -5.26 -17.18 1.42
C ALA A 221 -5.60 -16.07 0.42
N ALA A 222 -4.73 -15.08 0.26
CA ALA A 222 -4.91 -14.03 -0.75
C ALA A 222 -4.96 -14.62 -2.18
N LEU A 223 -4.01 -15.51 -2.53
CA LEU A 223 -3.98 -16.19 -3.83
C LEU A 223 -5.21 -17.05 -4.08
N SER A 224 -5.67 -17.78 -3.07
CA SER A 224 -6.90 -18.58 -3.11
C SER A 224 -8.10 -17.68 -3.39
N GLY A 225 -8.22 -16.57 -2.66
CA GLY A 225 -9.25 -15.56 -2.88
C GLY A 225 -9.23 -15.01 -4.30
N TYR A 226 -8.06 -14.62 -4.82
CA TYR A 226 -7.97 -14.14 -6.20
C TYR A 226 -8.39 -15.18 -7.23
N ARG A 227 -8.01 -16.45 -7.07
CA ARG A 227 -8.42 -17.55 -7.98
C ARG A 227 -9.94 -17.76 -7.97
N GLN A 228 -10.56 -17.66 -6.80
CA GLN A 228 -12.02 -17.76 -6.69
C GLN A 228 -12.72 -16.52 -7.26
N THR A 229 -12.17 -15.34 -7.08
CA THR A 229 -12.78 -14.10 -7.60
C THR A 229 -12.79 -14.08 -9.12
N VAL A 230 -11.70 -14.50 -9.79
CA VAL A 230 -11.63 -14.48 -11.27
C VAL A 230 -12.51 -15.53 -11.96
N SER A 231 -13.08 -16.49 -11.22
CA SER A 231 -13.95 -17.54 -11.78
C SER A 231 -15.44 -17.22 -11.71
N GLN A 232 -15.82 -16.02 -11.24
CA GLN A 232 -17.20 -15.57 -11.12
C GLN A 232 -17.33 -14.07 -11.43
N PRO A 233 -18.54 -13.56 -11.71
CA PRO A 233 -18.79 -12.12 -11.71
C PRO A 233 -18.52 -11.54 -10.31
N PHE A 234 -17.78 -10.44 -10.26
CA PHE A 234 -17.52 -9.69 -9.03
C PHE A 234 -17.72 -8.20 -9.26
N ARG A 235 -17.88 -7.45 -8.17
CA ARG A 235 -17.86 -5.98 -8.16
C ARG A 235 -16.74 -5.51 -7.26
N VAL A 236 -16.17 -4.36 -7.61
CA VAL A 236 -15.17 -3.68 -6.79
C VAL A 236 -15.87 -2.75 -5.80
N VAL A 237 -15.23 -2.43 -4.68
CA VAL A 237 -15.77 -1.51 -3.69
C VAL A 237 -15.85 -0.11 -4.30
N PRO A 238 -17.04 0.46 -4.52
CA PRO A 238 -17.19 1.76 -5.15
C PRO A 238 -16.72 2.88 -4.22
N PHE A 239 -16.26 3.98 -4.81
CA PHE A 239 -16.00 5.21 -4.06
C PHE A 239 -16.84 6.38 -4.58
N PHE A 240 -17.12 7.31 -3.67
CA PHE A 240 -17.96 8.47 -3.90
C PHE A 240 -17.15 9.73 -3.57
N ASP A 241 -16.88 10.55 -4.59
CA ASP A 241 -16.04 11.75 -4.43
C ASP A 241 -16.91 13.02 -4.38
N PRO A 242 -16.77 13.86 -3.33
CA PRO A 242 -17.33 15.20 -3.32
C PRO A 242 -16.70 16.07 -4.41
N GLY A 243 -17.41 17.11 -4.85
CA GLY A 243 -16.87 18.05 -5.83
C GLY A 243 -17.66 19.35 -5.89
N PRO A 244 -17.20 20.35 -6.66
CA PRO A 244 -17.86 21.65 -6.74
C PRO A 244 -19.22 21.59 -7.46
N TRP A 245 -19.49 20.51 -8.17
CA TRP A 245 -20.78 20.14 -8.75
C TRP A 245 -21.24 18.79 -8.19
N GLY A 246 -22.54 18.50 -8.21
CA GLY A 246 -23.05 17.20 -7.77
C GLY A 246 -24.45 17.29 -7.21
N GLY A 247 -24.99 16.13 -6.83
CA GLY A 247 -26.38 15.99 -6.43
C GLY A 247 -26.55 15.50 -5.00
N GLN A 248 -27.78 15.63 -4.51
CA GLN A 248 -28.23 14.99 -3.26
C GLN A 248 -28.76 13.57 -3.52
N TRP A 249 -29.05 13.22 -4.78
CA TRP A 249 -29.67 11.94 -5.17
C TRP A 249 -28.89 10.73 -4.67
N MET A 250 -27.56 10.73 -4.80
CA MET A 250 -26.72 9.62 -4.34
C MET A 250 -26.77 9.43 -2.82
N LYS A 251 -26.96 10.51 -2.04
CA LYS A 251 -27.11 10.38 -0.58
C LYS A 251 -28.36 9.60 -0.20
N GLU A 252 -29.45 9.82 -0.95
CA GLU A 252 -30.70 9.10 -0.71
C GLU A 252 -30.63 7.66 -1.21
N VAL A 253 -30.13 7.45 -2.43
CA VAL A 253 -30.21 6.14 -3.10
C VAL A 253 -29.11 5.18 -2.67
N CYS A 254 -27.91 5.70 -2.35
CA CYS A 254 -26.77 4.90 -1.90
C CYS A 254 -26.54 4.98 -0.40
N ASP A 255 -27.42 5.67 0.35
CA ASP A 255 -27.28 5.89 1.79
C ASP A 255 -25.90 6.47 2.16
N LEU A 256 -25.51 7.56 1.51
CA LEU A 256 -24.24 8.24 1.77
C LEU A 256 -24.39 9.24 2.92
N ASP A 257 -23.23 9.68 3.42
CA ASP A 257 -23.17 10.73 4.44
C ASP A 257 -23.98 11.98 4.02
N ARG A 258 -24.90 12.39 4.89
CA ARG A 258 -25.81 13.50 4.65
C ARG A 258 -25.15 14.85 4.92
N ASP A 259 -24.10 14.88 5.75
CA ASP A 259 -23.40 16.09 6.16
C ASP A 259 -22.42 16.58 5.08
N THR A 260 -21.90 15.67 4.24
CA THR A 260 -21.13 16.03 3.04
C THR A 260 -21.96 16.91 2.11
N VAL A 261 -21.49 18.09 1.67
CA VAL A 261 -22.31 19.05 0.89
C VAL A 261 -23.02 18.41 -0.31
N ASN A 262 -22.28 17.70 -1.16
CA ASN A 262 -22.78 16.96 -2.31
C ASN A 262 -21.77 15.88 -2.74
N PHE A 263 -22.23 14.93 -3.55
CA PHE A 263 -21.35 13.98 -4.25
C PHE A 263 -21.36 14.27 -5.74
N ALA A 264 -20.18 14.44 -6.31
CA ALA A 264 -19.97 14.73 -7.74
C ALA A 264 -19.87 13.44 -8.55
N TRP A 265 -19.24 12.43 -7.97
CA TRP A 265 -18.85 11.21 -8.67
C TRP A 265 -19.20 9.97 -7.86
N CYS A 266 -19.56 8.91 -8.57
CA CYS A 266 -19.62 7.54 -8.09
C CYS A 266 -18.85 6.68 -9.09
N PHE A 267 -17.79 6.02 -8.62
CA PHE A 267 -16.96 5.16 -9.46
C PHE A 267 -17.08 3.72 -9.00
N ASP A 268 -17.77 2.93 -9.81
CA ASP A 268 -18.02 1.49 -9.65
C ASP A 268 -17.33 0.74 -10.80
N GLY A 269 -15.99 0.75 -10.80
CA GLY A 269 -15.20 0.14 -11.88
C GLY A 269 -14.04 0.98 -12.40
N VAL A 270 -13.22 1.52 -11.50
CA VAL A 270 -11.85 2.00 -11.78
C VAL A 270 -10.89 0.98 -11.17
N PRO A 271 -10.57 -0.14 -11.87
CA PRO A 271 -9.91 -1.28 -11.25
C PRO A 271 -8.52 -0.98 -10.66
N GLU A 272 -7.89 0.09 -11.15
CA GLU A 272 -6.61 0.56 -10.61
C GLU A 272 -6.74 1.24 -9.24
N GLU A 273 -7.92 1.72 -8.85
CA GLU A 273 -8.12 2.54 -7.65
C GLU A 273 -9.06 1.93 -6.62
N ASN A 274 -10.05 1.16 -7.08
CA ASN A 274 -11.01 0.49 -6.21
C ASN A 274 -10.37 -0.71 -5.48
N SER A 275 -10.94 -1.04 -4.31
CA SER A 275 -10.65 -2.29 -3.60
C SER A 275 -11.45 -3.44 -4.21
N LEU A 276 -10.93 -4.67 -4.08
CA LEU A 276 -11.62 -5.91 -4.41
C LEU A 276 -11.94 -6.68 -3.13
#